data_AF-A0A665X801-F1
#
_entry.id   AF-A0A665X801-F1
#
_cell.length_a   1.000
_cell.length_b   1.000
_cell.length_c   1.000
_cell.angle_alpha   90.00
_cell.angle_beta   90.00
_cell.angle_gamma   90.00
#
_symmetry.space_group_name_H-M   'P 1'
#
loop_
_entity.id
_entity.type
_entity.pdbx_description
1 polymer ?
#
loop_
_entity_poly.entity_id
_entity_poly.type
_entity_poly.pdbx_seq_one_letter_code
_entity_poly.pdbx_strand_id
1 'polypeptide(L)'
;MDTAETTQPCLSDILYFSILNGSYDVFLPCVSVVCPGTQNDLSSTGSQEHQYNLIRDRYDGCEIIMGNLEITQIESNWDFSFLKRIREVTGYVLIVMNHFQEIPLGQLRIIRGNSLYERRFALSVFFNYPKDGSNGLRQLGLANLTEILEGGVQIINNKYLSYGPWIYWQDIVRDNSAPIDIHNNGERGVCWEYPSLLCVSVTKTVCAPQCNGRCFGTSPRDCCHIECAAGCKGPLDVDCFACRHFNDSGACVPQCPQTLIYNKQTFQMETNPNAKYQYGSICVSQCPTHFVVDGSSCVSACPPDKMEVEREGQRQCELCSGLCPKVCEGTGAEHRQTVDSSNIDSFINCTKIQGNILNIQSWPKELNDLSVFSSLTTIQGRSRFSLMVMRISTITSLGLRSLREISDGSVYISQNANLCYHHTVNWTQLFRGRRVRVNILNNNRPLADCAGNVCDPLCSDSGCWGPGPDQCLSCRDYSRDGTCVGSCSFYTGYPREFAGPDGKCVACHPECKLQQGKVSCTGQGADECVACANLRDGPYCMSSCPTGVNDGQKGLIFKYPNRESHCEPCHHTCTQG
;
A
#
# COMPACT_ATOMS: atom_id res chain seq x y z
N MET A 1 -8.53 -19.50 -30.36
CA MET A 1 -7.53 -18.55 -30.91
C MET A 1 -6.97 -17.85 -29.69
N ASP A 2 -6.06 -18.56 -29.04
CA ASP A 2 -5.47 -18.19 -27.76
C ASP A 2 -4.27 -17.27 -28.01
N THR A 3 -4.28 -16.11 -27.36
CA THR A 3 -3.14 -15.21 -27.31
C THR A 3 -2.22 -15.66 -26.18
N ALA A 4 -1.07 -16.23 -26.57
CA ALA A 4 0.05 -16.48 -25.69
C ALA A 4 0.57 -15.14 -25.13
N GLU A 5 0.53 -14.98 -23.81
CA GLU A 5 1.25 -13.92 -23.11
C GLU A 5 2.75 -14.20 -23.19
N THR A 6 3.45 -13.30 -23.87
CA THR A 6 4.90 -13.23 -23.97
C THR A 6 5.53 -12.95 -22.60
N THR A 7 6.34 -13.87 -22.10
CA THR A 7 7.28 -13.65 -21.01
C THR A 7 8.41 -12.70 -21.47
N GLN A 8 8.51 -11.51 -20.86
CA GLN A 8 9.59 -10.55 -21.09
C GLN A 8 10.69 -10.66 -19.99
N PRO A 9 11.95 -10.31 -20.29
CA PRO A 9 13.11 -10.67 -19.49
C PRO A 9 13.33 -9.71 -18.31
N CYS A 10 13.79 -10.24 -17.17
CA CYS A 10 14.33 -9.46 -16.05
C CYS A 10 15.86 -9.55 -16.02
N LEU A 11 16.50 -8.44 -15.63
CA LEU A 11 17.95 -8.22 -15.56
C LEU A 11 18.68 -9.31 -14.76
N SER A 12 19.55 -10.07 -15.44
CA SER A 12 20.55 -10.92 -14.78
C SER A 12 21.89 -10.18 -14.70
N ASP A 13 22.54 -10.27 -13.55
CA ASP A 13 23.99 -10.05 -13.45
C ASP A 13 24.69 -11.06 -14.38
N ILE A 14 25.26 -10.57 -15.47
CA ILE A 14 25.98 -11.40 -16.45
C ILE A 14 27.30 -11.86 -15.81
N LEU A 15 27.32 -13.08 -15.27
CA LEU A 15 28.55 -13.81 -15.01
C LEU A 15 29.10 -14.36 -16.34
N TYR A 16 30.03 -13.63 -16.96
CA TYR A 16 30.79 -14.11 -18.11
C TYR A 16 31.73 -15.26 -17.68
N PHE A 17 31.39 -16.50 -18.04
CA PHE A 17 32.37 -17.58 -18.13
C PHE A 17 32.74 -17.80 -19.60
N SER A 18 33.96 -17.41 -19.97
CA SER A 18 34.53 -17.62 -21.29
C SER A 18 35.06 -19.06 -21.43
N ILE A 19 34.37 -19.91 -22.18
CA ILE A 19 34.97 -21.12 -22.79
C ILE A 19 34.55 -21.19 -24.26
N LEU A 20 35.54 -21.51 -25.10
CA LEU A 20 35.58 -21.40 -26.56
C LEU A 20 34.45 -22.15 -27.30
N ASN A 21 33.94 -21.48 -28.34
CA ASN A 21 33.13 -21.98 -29.46
C ASN A 21 31.68 -22.43 -29.19
N GLY A 22 30.74 -21.50 -29.37
CA GLY A 22 29.32 -21.78 -29.65
C GLY A 22 28.36 -21.02 -28.75
N SER A 23 27.86 -19.87 -29.22
CA SER A 23 26.81 -19.11 -28.53
C SER A 23 25.47 -19.85 -28.62
N TYR A 24 25.16 -20.63 -27.58
CA TYR A 24 23.79 -21.07 -27.31
C TYR A 24 23.23 -20.19 -26.19
N ASP A 25 22.17 -19.42 -26.48
CA ASP A 25 21.37 -18.77 -25.45
C ASP A 25 20.71 -19.86 -24.60
N VAL A 26 21.31 -20.20 -23.46
CA VAL A 26 20.65 -20.99 -22.44
C VAL A 26 19.66 -20.06 -21.75
N PHE A 27 18.41 -20.08 -22.20
CA PHE A 27 17.29 -19.55 -21.43
C PHE A 27 17.15 -20.37 -20.15
N LEU A 28 17.82 -19.96 -19.07
CA LEU A 28 17.46 -20.41 -17.73
C LEU A 28 16.12 -19.77 -17.37
N PRO A 29 15.11 -20.55 -16.93
CA PRO A 29 13.89 -19.97 -16.40
C PRO A 29 14.26 -19.07 -15.21
N CYS A 30 13.76 -17.83 -15.24
CA CYS A 30 13.93 -16.88 -14.14
C CYS A 30 13.23 -17.47 -12.91
N VAL A 31 14.01 -18.02 -11.98
CA VAL A 31 13.48 -18.55 -10.72
C VAL A 31 13.07 -17.35 -9.88
N SER A 32 11.77 -17.12 -9.72
CA SER A 32 11.29 -16.11 -8.78
C SER A 32 11.62 -16.59 -7.37
N VAL A 33 12.61 -15.95 -6.75
CA VAL A 33 13.02 -16.21 -5.35
C VAL A 33 11.85 -15.92 -4.39
N VAL A 34 10.93 -15.04 -4.78
CA VAL A 34 9.80 -14.58 -3.97
C VAL A 34 8.47 -14.99 -4.62
N CYS A 35 7.51 -15.46 -3.82
CA CYS A 35 6.21 -15.91 -4.31
C CYS A 35 5.07 -15.44 -3.41
N PRO A 36 3.87 -15.20 -3.96
CA PRO A 36 2.69 -14.84 -3.16
C PRO A 36 2.16 -16.07 -2.41
N GLY A 37 1.84 -15.89 -1.12
CA GLY A 37 1.16 -16.90 -0.32
C GLY A 37 -0.33 -17.02 -0.64
N THR A 38 -1.05 -17.80 0.18
CA THR A 38 -2.50 -18.01 0.09
C THR A 38 -3.22 -17.54 1.35
N GLN A 39 -4.54 -17.39 1.28
CA GLN A 39 -5.40 -17.05 2.41
C GLN A 39 -6.77 -17.72 2.24
N ASN A 40 -6.72 -19.05 2.11
CA ASN A 40 -7.90 -19.89 1.90
C ASN A 40 -8.35 -20.58 3.20
N ASP A 41 -7.53 -20.54 4.24
CA ASP A 41 -7.72 -21.27 5.50
C ASP A 41 -7.94 -22.77 5.23
N LEU A 42 -9.16 -23.26 5.45
CA LEU A 42 -9.56 -24.66 5.22
C LEU A 42 -10.38 -24.84 3.93
N SER A 43 -10.59 -23.78 3.17
CA SER A 43 -11.34 -23.80 1.91
C SER A 43 -10.50 -24.45 0.82
N SER A 44 -11.09 -25.37 0.06
CA SER A 44 -10.49 -25.94 -1.16
C SER A 44 -11.40 -25.73 -2.37
N THR A 45 -10.80 -25.55 -3.54
CA THR A 45 -11.49 -25.33 -4.81
C THR A 45 -11.05 -26.37 -5.83
N GLY A 46 -12.02 -27.10 -6.39
CA GLY A 46 -11.77 -28.07 -7.46
C GLY A 46 -11.38 -29.46 -6.96
N SER A 47 -10.73 -30.24 -7.82
CA SER A 47 -10.20 -31.56 -7.45
C SER A 47 -8.88 -31.42 -6.68
N GLN A 48 -8.52 -32.47 -5.93
CA GLN A 48 -7.23 -32.49 -5.22
C GLN A 48 -6.04 -32.30 -6.18
N GLU A 49 -6.12 -32.88 -7.38
CA GLU A 49 -5.05 -32.77 -8.39
C GLU A 49 -4.89 -31.33 -8.85
N HIS A 50 -6.01 -30.62 -9.05
CA HIS A 50 -5.99 -29.21 -9.38
C HIS A 50 -5.36 -28.39 -8.25
N GLN A 51 -5.75 -28.66 -6.99
CA GLN A 51 -5.17 -28.00 -5.83
C GLN A 51 -3.65 -28.21 -5.73
N TYR A 52 -3.17 -29.44 -5.92
CA TYR A 52 -1.74 -29.75 -5.91
C TYR A 52 -0.99 -29.04 -7.04
N ASN A 53 -1.54 -29.02 -8.25
CA ASN A 53 -0.92 -28.30 -9.36
C ASN A 53 -0.84 -26.79 -9.07
N LEU A 54 -1.87 -26.19 -8.47
CA LEU A 54 -1.83 -24.78 -8.03
C LEU A 54 -0.74 -24.52 -6.97
N ILE A 55 -0.56 -25.44 -6.02
CA ILE A 55 0.49 -25.34 -4.99
C ILE A 55 1.87 -25.46 -5.64
N ARG A 56 2.06 -26.44 -6.53
CA ARG A 56 3.32 -26.66 -7.26
C ARG A 56 3.67 -25.46 -8.12
N ASP A 57 2.76 -25.03 -8.98
CA ASP A 57 3.01 -23.95 -9.94
C ASP A 57 3.29 -22.61 -9.23
N ARG A 58 2.78 -22.43 -8.00
CA ARG A 58 3.03 -21.25 -7.16
C ARG A 58 4.37 -21.28 -6.44
N TYR A 59 4.78 -22.43 -5.91
CA TYR A 59 5.93 -22.52 -5.00
C TYR A 59 7.16 -23.22 -5.62
N ASP A 60 7.08 -23.72 -6.85
CA ASP A 60 8.24 -24.27 -7.54
C ASP A 60 9.30 -23.19 -7.78
N GLY A 61 10.52 -23.46 -7.30
CA GLY A 61 11.62 -22.51 -7.30
C GLY A 61 11.59 -21.44 -6.20
N CYS A 62 10.57 -21.40 -5.34
CA CYS A 62 10.40 -20.35 -4.34
C CYS A 62 11.38 -20.46 -3.15
N GLU A 63 11.91 -19.33 -2.66
CA GLU A 63 12.65 -19.26 -1.38
C GLU A 63 11.91 -18.46 -0.30
N ILE A 64 11.15 -17.42 -0.67
CA ILE A 64 10.45 -16.52 0.26
C ILE A 64 8.97 -16.45 -0.12
N ILE A 65 8.10 -16.88 0.79
CA ILE A 65 6.65 -16.76 0.63
C ILE A 65 6.16 -15.46 1.27
N MET A 66 5.69 -14.53 0.44
CA MET A 66 5.00 -13.30 0.85
C MET A 66 3.52 -13.59 1.10
N GLY A 67 3.20 -14.00 2.33
CA GLY A 67 1.87 -14.39 2.77
C GLY A 67 1.94 -15.69 3.55
N ASN A 68 0.87 -16.48 3.49
CA ASN A 68 0.79 -17.73 4.24
C ASN A 68 1.12 -18.94 3.35
N LEU A 69 1.70 -19.97 3.95
CA LEU A 69 1.87 -21.28 3.35
C LEU A 69 0.77 -22.20 3.86
N GLU A 70 -0.20 -22.53 3.02
CA GLU A 70 -1.33 -23.41 3.36
C GLU A 70 -1.24 -24.71 2.55
N ILE A 71 -1.05 -25.82 3.25
CA ILE A 71 -1.07 -27.17 2.69
C ILE A 71 -2.20 -27.94 3.37
N THR A 72 -3.33 -28.04 2.68
CA THR A 72 -4.57 -28.57 3.25
C THR A 72 -5.22 -29.63 2.37
N GLN A 73 -5.87 -30.63 2.97
CA GLN A 73 -6.74 -31.60 2.28
C GLN A 73 -6.05 -32.42 1.17
N ILE A 74 -4.76 -32.69 1.30
CA ILE A 74 -4.02 -33.53 0.34
C ILE A 74 -4.08 -35.00 0.79
N GLU A 75 -4.96 -35.78 0.17
CA GLU A 75 -5.15 -37.20 0.51
C GLU A 75 -4.25 -38.15 -0.30
N SER A 76 -3.71 -37.67 -1.43
CA SER A 76 -2.81 -38.43 -2.30
C SER A 76 -1.34 -38.25 -1.89
N ASN A 77 -0.51 -39.27 -2.14
CA ASN A 77 0.92 -39.22 -1.84
C ASN A 77 1.73 -38.58 -2.98
N TRP A 78 1.51 -37.29 -3.21
CA TRP A 78 2.25 -36.51 -4.22
C TRP A 78 3.59 -35.98 -3.72
N ASP A 79 4.44 -35.58 -4.67
CA ASP A 79 5.80 -35.11 -4.37
C ASP A 79 5.83 -33.60 -4.06
N PHE A 80 6.12 -33.26 -2.81
CA PHE A 80 6.29 -31.88 -2.38
C PHE A 80 7.75 -31.39 -2.42
N SER A 81 8.65 -32.09 -3.13
CA SER A 81 10.08 -31.77 -3.19
C SER A 81 10.41 -30.33 -3.60
N PHE A 82 9.53 -29.68 -4.38
CA PHE A 82 9.64 -28.28 -4.76
C PHE A 82 9.64 -27.30 -3.56
N LEU A 83 9.05 -27.70 -2.41
CA LEU A 83 9.05 -26.89 -1.18
C LEU A 83 10.42 -26.83 -0.47
N LYS A 84 11.39 -27.67 -0.86
CA LYS A 84 12.72 -27.76 -0.21
C LYS A 84 13.53 -26.48 -0.21
N ARG A 85 13.24 -25.56 -1.12
CA ARG A 85 13.96 -24.28 -1.28
C ARG A 85 13.41 -23.17 -0.38
N ILE A 86 12.23 -23.34 0.18
CA ILE A 86 11.59 -22.33 1.03
C ILE A 86 12.42 -22.13 2.28
N ARG A 87 12.83 -20.89 2.52
CA ARG A 87 13.64 -20.44 3.66
C ARG A 87 12.87 -19.51 4.59
N GLU A 88 11.86 -18.83 4.07
CA GLU A 88 11.10 -17.83 4.81
C GLU A 88 9.61 -17.84 4.42
N VAL A 89 8.75 -17.70 5.43
CA VAL A 89 7.31 -17.45 5.27
C VAL A 89 6.97 -16.19 6.06
N THR A 90 6.40 -15.16 5.41
CA THR A 90 6.13 -13.88 6.08
C THR A 90 4.84 -13.91 6.92
N GLY A 91 3.87 -14.74 6.57
CA GLY A 91 2.61 -14.93 7.30
C GLY A 91 2.69 -16.12 8.26
N TYR A 92 1.68 -16.99 8.21
CA TYR A 92 1.65 -18.26 8.95
C TYR A 92 1.87 -19.48 8.05
N VAL A 93 2.14 -20.63 8.68
CA VAL A 93 2.21 -21.95 8.05
C VAL A 93 1.07 -22.82 8.59
N LEU A 94 0.23 -23.34 7.69
CA LEU A 94 -0.92 -24.18 7.99
C LEU A 94 -0.79 -25.53 7.28
N ILE A 95 -0.72 -26.61 8.06
CA ILE A 95 -0.60 -27.99 7.55
C ILE A 95 -1.72 -28.84 8.16
N VAL A 96 -2.79 -29.06 7.40
CA VAL A 96 -4.05 -29.59 7.96
C VAL A 96 -4.71 -30.63 7.07
N MET A 97 -5.25 -31.71 7.66
CA MET A 97 -6.05 -32.71 6.94
C MET A 97 -5.30 -33.36 5.75
N ASN A 98 -4.00 -33.61 5.89
CA ASN A 98 -3.20 -34.26 4.85
C ASN A 98 -2.89 -35.73 5.18
N HIS A 99 -2.67 -36.56 4.15
CA HIS A 99 -2.33 -37.99 4.30
C HIS A 99 -0.86 -38.31 3.98
N PHE A 100 -0.07 -37.35 3.50
CA PHE A 100 1.36 -37.53 3.25
C PHE A 100 2.15 -37.74 4.55
N GLN A 101 3.32 -38.38 4.45
CA GLN A 101 4.13 -38.76 5.61
C GLN A 101 5.16 -37.70 6.02
N GLU A 102 5.58 -36.86 5.09
CA GLU A 102 6.58 -35.82 5.31
C GLU A 102 6.28 -34.62 4.42
N ILE A 103 6.57 -33.43 4.95
CA ILE A 103 6.64 -32.20 4.17
C ILE A 103 8.09 -31.70 4.17
N PRO A 104 8.72 -31.50 3.01
CA PRO A 104 10.16 -31.29 2.94
C PRO A 104 10.52 -29.81 3.11
N LEU A 105 10.24 -29.23 4.27
CA LEU A 105 10.55 -27.83 4.63
C LEU A 105 11.91 -27.67 5.32
N GLY A 106 12.89 -28.51 4.95
CA GLY A 106 14.20 -28.60 5.61
C GLY A 106 15.02 -27.31 5.60
N GLN A 107 14.77 -26.39 4.68
CA GLN A 107 15.47 -25.10 4.61
C GLN A 107 14.71 -23.94 5.27
N LEU A 108 13.48 -24.15 5.73
CA LEU A 108 12.70 -23.09 6.37
C LEU A 108 13.38 -22.67 7.67
N ARG A 109 13.80 -21.40 7.75
CA ARG A 109 14.54 -20.85 8.89
C ARG A 109 13.67 -19.98 9.79
N ILE A 110 12.72 -19.26 9.20
CA ILE A 110 11.94 -18.24 9.89
C ILE A 110 10.49 -18.20 9.41
N ILE A 111 9.57 -18.05 10.37
CA ILE A 111 8.17 -17.67 10.13
C ILE A 111 7.97 -16.30 10.80
N ARG A 112 7.59 -15.28 10.03
CA ARG A 112 7.49 -13.91 10.58
C ARG A 112 6.20 -13.67 11.36
N GLY A 113 5.09 -14.28 10.95
CA GLY A 113 3.81 -14.10 11.65
C GLY A 113 3.14 -12.74 11.42
N ASN A 114 3.40 -12.06 10.29
CA ASN A 114 2.71 -10.82 9.93
C ASN A 114 1.18 -11.00 9.79
N SER A 115 0.77 -12.25 9.57
CA SER A 115 -0.60 -12.74 9.64
C SER A 115 -0.60 -14.04 10.45
N LEU A 116 -1.66 -14.27 11.22
CA LEU A 116 -1.77 -15.40 12.14
C LEU A 116 -3.05 -16.19 11.88
N TYR A 117 -2.94 -17.52 11.84
CA TYR A 117 -4.09 -18.41 11.78
C TYR A 117 -4.89 -18.29 13.10
N GLU A 118 -6.21 -18.15 12.99
CA GLU A 118 -7.10 -17.82 14.11
C GLU A 118 -6.66 -16.58 14.92
N ARG A 119 -5.88 -15.68 14.32
CA ARG A 119 -5.26 -14.52 14.99
C ARG A 119 -4.33 -14.88 16.15
N ARG A 120 -3.87 -16.13 16.24
CA ARG A 120 -3.09 -16.64 17.39
C ARG A 120 -1.82 -17.37 16.98
N PHE A 121 -1.85 -18.13 15.90
CA PHE A 121 -0.79 -19.09 15.59
C PHE A 121 -0.06 -18.75 14.30
N ALA A 122 1.27 -18.79 14.35
CA ALA A 122 2.13 -18.70 13.18
C ALA A 122 2.43 -20.08 12.58
N LEU A 123 2.33 -21.15 13.37
CA LEU A 123 2.42 -22.52 12.90
C LEU A 123 1.25 -23.33 13.44
N SER A 124 0.42 -23.87 12.54
CA SER A 124 -0.71 -24.72 12.88
C SER A 124 -0.64 -26.05 12.12
N VAL A 125 -0.56 -27.15 12.85
CA VAL A 125 -0.45 -28.51 12.32
C VAL A 125 -1.47 -29.42 12.99
N PHE A 126 -2.50 -29.86 12.27
CA PHE A 126 -3.53 -30.71 12.87
C PHE A 126 -4.28 -31.62 11.90
N PHE A 127 -4.77 -32.75 12.41
CA PHE A 127 -5.54 -33.76 11.66
C PHE A 127 -4.84 -34.33 10.42
N ASN A 128 -3.50 -34.43 10.40
CA ASN A 128 -2.76 -34.97 9.24
C ASN A 128 -2.70 -36.51 9.22
N TYR A 129 -3.86 -37.14 9.17
CA TYR A 129 -4.01 -38.59 8.98
C TYR A 129 -5.41 -38.94 8.42
N PRO A 130 -5.52 -39.99 7.58
CA PRO A 130 -6.81 -40.56 7.17
C PRO A 130 -7.61 -41.10 8.37
N LYS A 131 -8.93 -40.88 8.35
CA LYS A 131 -9.86 -41.35 9.41
C LYS A 131 -9.72 -42.85 9.72
N ASP A 132 -9.58 -43.67 8.67
CA ASP A 132 -9.54 -45.13 8.75
C ASP A 132 -8.18 -45.74 8.36
N GLY A 133 -7.12 -44.93 8.24
CA GLY A 133 -5.81 -45.39 7.76
C GLY A 133 -4.81 -45.72 8.87
N SER A 134 -3.73 -46.41 8.47
CA SER A 134 -2.59 -46.78 9.32
C SER A 134 -1.36 -45.90 9.10
N ASN A 135 -1.49 -44.85 8.29
CA ASN A 135 -0.44 -43.91 7.90
C ASN A 135 -0.89 -42.46 8.13
N GLY A 136 0.04 -41.52 8.00
CA GLY A 136 -0.19 -40.09 8.18
C GLY A 136 1.14 -39.36 8.37
N LEU A 137 1.09 -38.07 8.68
CA LEU A 137 2.26 -37.24 8.86
C LEU A 137 3.13 -37.75 10.01
N ARG A 138 4.37 -38.13 9.71
CA ARG A 138 5.35 -38.67 10.66
C ARG A 138 6.33 -37.62 11.16
N GLN A 139 6.73 -36.70 10.29
CA GLN A 139 7.70 -35.65 10.59
C GLN A 139 7.38 -34.33 9.86
N LEU A 140 7.71 -33.20 10.49
CA LEU A 140 7.45 -31.85 9.94
C LEU A 140 8.56 -31.34 9.02
N GLY A 141 9.72 -31.99 8.99
CA GLY A 141 10.85 -31.55 8.16
C GLY A 141 11.44 -30.19 8.55
N LEU A 142 11.14 -29.64 9.74
CA LEU A 142 11.51 -28.29 10.19
C LEU A 142 12.89 -28.22 10.86
N ALA A 143 13.90 -28.91 10.32
CA ALA A 143 15.20 -29.07 10.97
C ALA A 143 15.97 -27.75 11.18
N ASN A 144 15.74 -26.76 10.32
CA ASN A 144 16.41 -25.45 10.37
C ASN A 144 15.52 -24.32 10.91
N LEU A 145 14.29 -24.62 11.34
CA LEU A 145 13.39 -23.60 11.88
C LEU A 145 13.83 -23.25 13.31
N THR A 146 14.38 -22.05 13.46
CA THR A 146 14.88 -21.55 14.75
C THR A 146 14.29 -20.20 15.14
N GLU A 147 13.37 -19.65 14.34
CA GLU A 147 12.71 -18.38 14.63
C GLU A 147 11.24 -18.36 14.22
N ILE A 148 10.37 -18.00 15.17
CA ILE A 148 9.02 -17.50 14.93
C ILE A 148 8.95 -16.11 15.57
N LEU A 149 8.84 -15.05 14.75
CA LEU A 149 8.92 -13.67 15.26
C LEU A 149 7.67 -13.26 16.03
N GLU A 150 6.49 -13.57 15.49
CA GLU A 150 5.18 -13.28 16.07
C GLU A 150 4.28 -14.51 15.94
N GLY A 151 3.38 -14.71 16.90
CA GLY A 151 2.42 -15.82 16.91
C GLY A 151 2.89 -17.09 17.63
N GLY A 152 1.91 -17.88 18.06
CA GLY A 152 2.09 -19.14 18.76
C GLY A 152 2.27 -20.35 17.84
N VAL A 153 2.32 -21.53 18.47
CA VAL A 153 2.41 -22.82 17.79
C VAL A 153 1.28 -23.73 18.25
N GLN A 154 0.58 -24.34 17.29
CA GLN A 154 -0.46 -25.32 17.53
C GLN A 154 -0.13 -26.62 16.80
N ILE A 155 0.09 -27.70 17.55
CA ILE A 155 0.33 -29.04 17.00
C ILE A 155 -0.59 -30.00 17.73
N ILE A 156 -1.75 -30.27 17.14
CA ILE A 156 -2.82 -31.00 17.82
C ILE A 156 -3.38 -32.11 16.94
N ASN A 157 -3.77 -33.24 17.56
CA ASN A 157 -4.42 -34.33 16.83
C ASN A 157 -3.62 -34.78 15.59
N ASN A 158 -2.34 -35.13 15.73
CA ASN A 158 -1.56 -35.76 14.67
C ASN A 158 -1.10 -37.15 15.14
N LYS A 159 -1.95 -38.16 14.91
CA LYS A 159 -1.80 -39.52 15.45
C LYS A 159 -0.45 -40.19 15.19
N TYR A 160 0.19 -39.88 14.06
CA TYR A 160 1.44 -40.53 13.62
C TYR A 160 2.69 -39.63 13.76
N LEU A 161 2.53 -38.40 14.26
CA LEU A 161 3.61 -37.42 14.33
C LEU A 161 4.50 -37.65 15.56
N SER A 162 5.80 -37.91 15.35
CA SER A 162 6.69 -38.39 16.42
C SER A 162 7.77 -37.39 16.86
N TYR A 163 8.11 -36.39 16.05
CA TYR A 163 9.22 -35.44 16.32
C TYR A 163 8.74 -34.04 16.75
N GLY A 164 7.88 -33.40 15.94
CA GLY A 164 7.43 -32.01 16.15
C GLY A 164 6.94 -31.66 17.57
N PRO A 165 6.13 -32.52 18.22
CA PRO A 165 5.64 -32.28 19.59
C PRO A 165 6.72 -32.16 20.66
N TRP A 166 7.95 -32.65 20.42
CA TRP A 166 9.02 -32.73 21.41
C TRP A 166 10.14 -31.71 21.20
N ILE A 167 9.97 -30.79 20.24
CA ILE A 167 10.87 -29.66 20.01
C ILE A 167 10.74 -28.68 21.19
N TYR A 168 11.86 -28.06 21.59
CA TYR A 168 11.85 -27.01 22.61
C TYR A 168 11.41 -25.67 22.02
N TRP A 169 10.10 -25.53 21.80
CA TRP A 169 9.49 -24.38 21.12
C TRP A 169 9.75 -23.03 21.79
N GLN A 170 10.07 -22.99 23.09
CA GLN A 170 10.44 -21.75 23.80
C GLN A 170 11.72 -21.10 23.26
N ASP A 171 12.60 -21.87 22.59
CA ASP A 171 13.76 -21.32 21.89
C ASP A 171 13.39 -20.70 20.54
N ILE A 172 12.45 -21.30 19.83
CA ILE A 172 12.03 -20.91 18.47
C ILE A 172 11.10 -19.71 18.52
N VAL A 173 10.05 -19.78 19.35
CA VAL A 173 9.06 -18.73 19.52
C VAL A 173 9.71 -17.55 20.24
N ARG A 174 9.71 -16.39 19.59
CA ARG A 174 10.34 -15.19 20.12
C ARG A 174 9.57 -14.63 21.32
N ASP A 175 8.27 -14.46 21.16
CA ASP A 175 7.36 -13.96 22.18
C ASP A 175 7.04 -15.04 23.21
N ASN A 176 7.50 -14.84 24.46
CA ASN A 176 7.27 -15.79 25.54
C ASN A 176 5.80 -15.85 26.00
N SER A 177 4.96 -14.90 25.60
CA SER A 177 3.53 -14.87 25.91
C SER A 177 2.65 -15.58 24.86
N ALA A 178 3.23 -15.93 23.71
CA ALA A 178 2.50 -16.58 22.63
C ALA A 178 2.08 -18.02 23.01
N PRO A 179 0.88 -18.48 22.62
CA PRO A 179 0.36 -19.78 23.02
C PRO A 179 1.13 -20.93 22.33
N ILE A 180 1.46 -21.96 23.10
CA ILE A 180 2.07 -23.20 22.59
C ILE A 180 1.15 -24.37 22.97
N ASP A 181 0.33 -24.79 22.01
CA ASP A 181 -0.72 -25.79 22.19
C ASP A 181 -0.32 -27.11 21.54
N ILE A 182 0.16 -28.07 22.34
CA ILE A 182 0.64 -29.37 21.85
C ILE A 182 -0.03 -30.50 22.62
N HIS A 183 -0.93 -31.25 21.97
CA HIS A 183 -1.64 -32.38 22.60
C HIS A 183 -2.22 -33.37 21.58
N ASN A 184 -2.55 -34.59 22.02
CA ASN A 184 -3.17 -35.65 21.20
C ASN A 184 -2.35 -36.02 19.93
N ASN A 185 -1.02 -36.07 20.05
CA ASN A 185 -0.13 -36.44 18.94
C ASN A 185 0.44 -37.86 19.14
N GLY A 186 1.17 -38.34 18.13
CA GLY A 186 1.84 -39.64 18.15
C GLY A 186 2.89 -39.79 19.25
N GLU A 187 3.31 -41.04 19.46
CA GLU A 187 4.30 -41.39 20.48
C GLU A 187 5.66 -40.72 20.24
N ARG A 188 6.40 -40.53 21.33
CA ARG A 188 7.74 -39.92 21.31
C ARG A 188 8.71 -40.80 20.52
N GLY A 189 9.28 -40.25 19.45
CA GLY A 189 10.32 -40.91 18.66
C GLY A 189 11.61 -41.14 19.47
N VAL A 190 12.39 -42.15 19.06
CA VAL A 190 13.59 -42.70 19.74
C VAL A 190 14.82 -41.74 19.76
N CYS A 191 14.69 -40.50 19.28
CA CYS A 191 15.81 -39.54 19.15
C CYS A 191 16.31 -38.91 20.47
N TRP A 192 16.38 -39.67 21.57
CA TRP A 192 16.93 -39.19 22.86
C TRP A 192 18.04 -40.05 23.45
N GLU A 193 18.44 -41.17 22.82
CA GLU A 193 19.56 -41.99 23.32
C GLU A 193 20.93 -41.64 22.71
N TYR A 194 20.99 -40.96 21.56
CA TYR A 194 22.25 -40.50 20.97
C TYR A 194 22.07 -39.17 20.22
N PRO A 195 22.96 -38.18 20.42
CA PRO A 195 22.96 -36.95 19.62
C PRO A 195 23.36 -37.31 18.18
N SER A 196 22.36 -37.46 17.32
CA SER A 196 22.52 -37.54 15.86
C SER A 196 21.96 -36.27 15.23
N LEU A 197 22.28 -36.01 13.95
CA LEU A 197 22.07 -34.77 13.18
C LEU A 197 20.62 -34.21 13.09
N LEU A 198 19.66 -34.68 13.90
CA LEU A 198 18.26 -34.23 13.95
C LEU A 198 17.92 -33.33 15.16
N CYS A 199 18.89 -32.87 15.95
CA CYS A 199 18.62 -31.86 16.99
C CYS A 199 18.55 -30.46 16.36
N VAL A 200 17.42 -29.76 16.51
CA VAL A 200 17.34 -28.33 16.19
C VAL A 200 18.38 -27.59 17.03
N SER A 201 19.18 -26.74 16.38
CA SER A 201 20.18 -25.92 17.06
C SER A 201 19.50 -24.90 17.99
N VAL A 202 19.88 -24.91 19.26
CA VAL A 202 19.38 -23.96 20.26
C VAL A 202 20.15 -22.65 20.12
N THR A 203 19.45 -21.53 19.92
CA THR A 203 20.07 -20.24 19.55
C THR A 203 19.59 -19.06 20.39
N LYS A 204 18.72 -19.27 21.39
CA LYS A 204 18.20 -18.24 22.30
C LYS A 204 18.42 -18.58 23.78
N THR A 205 18.04 -19.78 24.21
CA THR A 205 18.01 -20.13 25.64
C THR A 205 19.37 -20.49 26.23
N VAL A 206 20.34 -20.84 25.39
CA VAL A 206 21.74 -21.11 25.78
C VAL A 206 22.61 -19.86 25.81
N CYS A 207 22.09 -18.72 25.36
CA CYS A 207 22.87 -17.51 25.18
C CYS A 207 23.28 -16.87 26.50
N ALA A 208 24.42 -16.18 26.46
CA ALA A 208 24.86 -15.39 27.59
C ALA A 208 23.86 -14.23 27.86
N PRO A 209 23.65 -13.83 29.13
CA PRO A 209 22.69 -12.77 29.48
C PRO A 209 22.95 -11.40 28.83
N GLN A 210 24.15 -11.16 28.31
CA GLN A 210 24.54 -9.93 27.61
C GLN A 210 24.05 -9.89 26.16
N CYS A 211 23.60 -11.01 25.60
CA CYS A 211 23.13 -11.05 24.21
C CYS A 211 21.74 -10.41 24.10
N ASN A 212 21.56 -9.48 23.16
CA ASN A 212 20.28 -8.81 22.89
C ASN A 212 19.31 -9.64 22.01
N GLY A 213 19.64 -10.90 21.73
CA GLY A 213 18.93 -11.73 20.77
C GLY A 213 19.48 -13.15 20.70
N ARG A 214 19.93 -13.55 19.51
CA ARG A 214 20.42 -14.90 19.24
C ARG A 214 21.91 -15.02 19.54
N CYS A 215 22.41 -16.25 19.61
CA CYS A 215 23.83 -16.58 19.74
C CYS A 215 24.19 -17.85 18.97
N PHE A 216 25.48 -18.06 18.78
CA PHE A 216 26.07 -19.28 18.20
C PHE A 216 26.96 -20.04 19.20
N GLY A 217 26.92 -19.66 20.47
CA GLY A 217 27.66 -20.23 21.58
C GLY A 217 27.23 -19.65 22.92
N THR A 218 27.81 -20.14 24.01
CA THR A 218 27.44 -19.75 25.38
C THR A 218 28.26 -18.57 25.92
N SER A 219 29.31 -18.15 25.21
CA SER A 219 30.14 -17.02 25.62
C SER A 219 29.46 -15.68 25.30
N PRO A 220 29.70 -14.61 26.09
CA PRO A 220 29.29 -13.26 25.72
C PRO A 220 29.89 -12.73 24.40
N ARG A 221 30.91 -13.40 23.87
CA ARG A 221 31.50 -13.10 22.55
C ARG A 221 30.77 -13.77 21.38
N ASP A 222 29.93 -14.75 21.69
CA ASP A 222 29.21 -15.56 20.69
C ASP A 222 27.80 -15.01 20.44
N CYS A 223 27.53 -13.76 20.84
CA CYS A 223 26.29 -13.08 20.55
C CYS A 223 26.22 -12.73 19.05
N CYS A 224 25.06 -12.95 18.44
CA CYS A 224 24.78 -12.50 17.09
C CYS A 224 24.56 -10.99 17.05
N HIS A 225 24.68 -10.41 15.85
CA HIS A 225 24.25 -9.05 15.60
C HIS A 225 22.76 -8.86 15.95
N ILE A 226 22.37 -7.67 16.40
CA ILE A 226 21.00 -7.38 16.85
C ILE A 226 19.94 -7.52 15.75
N GLU A 227 20.38 -7.37 14.49
CA GLU A 227 19.58 -7.54 13.28
C GLU A 227 19.54 -9.00 12.77
N CYS A 228 20.22 -9.94 13.44
CA CYS A 228 20.09 -11.35 13.12
C CYS A 228 18.80 -11.93 13.71
N ALA A 229 18.13 -12.76 12.92
CA ALA A 229 17.09 -13.68 13.33
C ALA A 229 17.55 -15.13 13.07
N ALA A 230 16.93 -16.11 13.73
CA ALA A 230 17.21 -17.54 13.58
C ALA A 230 18.63 -18.01 14.00
N GLY A 231 19.57 -17.10 14.23
CA GLY A 231 20.96 -17.39 14.59
C GLY A 231 21.95 -16.75 13.63
N CYS A 232 23.23 -17.07 13.81
CA CYS A 232 24.31 -16.54 12.99
C CYS A 232 25.52 -17.48 13.00
N LYS A 233 26.47 -17.25 12.09
CA LYS A 233 27.79 -17.91 12.08
C LYS A 233 28.91 -17.07 12.70
N GLY A 234 28.60 -15.83 13.08
CA GLY A 234 29.55 -14.81 13.52
C GLY A 234 28.83 -13.55 14.01
N PRO A 235 29.56 -12.58 14.58
CA PRO A 235 28.96 -11.44 15.28
C PRO A 235 28.50 -10.30 14.35
N LEU A 236 28.79 -10.35 13.05
CA LEU A 236 28.46 -9.26 12.11
C LEU A 236 27.03 -9.39 11.55
N ASP A 237 26.51 -8.29 11.03
CA ASP A 237 25.20 -8.21 10.36
C ASP A 237 25.11 -9.01 9.04
N VAL A 238 26.24 -9.35 8.45
CA VAL A 238 26.37 -10.23 7.27
C VAL A 238 26.48 -11.72 7.62
N ASP A 239 26.59 -12.05 8.91
CA ASP A 239 26.76 -13.42 9.39
C ASP A 239 25.44 -14.10 9.80
N CYS A 240 24.32 -13.40 9.66
CA CYS A 240 23.02 -13.88 10.08
C CYS A 240 22.49 -15.04 9.22
N PHE A 241 21.75 -15.96 9.83
CA PHE A 241 21.02 -17.00 9.08
C PHE A 241 19.75 -16.47 8.42
N ALA A 242 19.10 -15.50 9.06
CA ALA A 242 18.00 -14.72 8.51
C ALA A 242 18.06 -13.30 9.07
N CYS A 243 17.51 -12.32 8.35
CA CYS A 243 17.44 -10.95 8.85
C CYS A 243 16.17 -10.72 9.65
N ARG A 244 16.32 -10.07 10.80
CA ARG A 244 15.22 -9.67 11.67
C ARG A 244 14.25 -8.74 10.94
N HIS A 245 14.78 -7.69 10.29
CA HIS A 245 13.97 -6.75 9.51
C HIS A 245 14.21 -6.97 8.01
N PHE A 246 15.27 -6.38 7.45
CA PHE A 246 15.51 -6.42 6.01
C PHE A 246 16.89 -6.97 5.65
N ASN A 247 16.97 -7.70 4.55
CA ASN A 247 18.22 -8.08 3.90
C ASN A 247 18.56 -7.07 2.80
N ASP A 248 19.65 -6.33 2.98
CA ASP A 248 20.22 -5.45 1.97
C ASP A 248 21.50 -6.05 1.40
N SER A 249 21.38 -6.76 0.27
CA SER A 249 22.52 -7.37 -0.45
C SER A 249 23.42 -8.25 0.43
N GLY A 250 22.85 -8.95 1.41
CA GLY A 250 23.51 -9.86 2.34
C GLY A 250 23.69 -9.31 3.76
N ALA A 251 23.59 -7.99 3.96
CA ALA A 251 23.67 -7.37 5.28
C ALA A 251 22.27 -7.21 5.88
N CYS A 252 22.10 -7.57 7.16
CA CYS A 252 20.84 -7.37 7.86
C CYS A 252 20.74 -5.95 8.42
N VAL A 253 19.78 -5.18 7.91
CA VAL A 253 19.57 -3.77 8.26
C VAL A 253 18.17 -3.54 8.86
N PRO A 254 18.04 -2.60 9.81
CA PRO A 254 16.75 -2.29 10.42
C PRO A 254 15.77 -1.60 9.44
N GLN A 255 16.29 -0.86 8.46
CA GLN A 255 15.53 -0.17 7.42
C GLN A 255 16.34 -0.15 6.12
N CYS A 256 15.66 -0.27 4.98
CA CYS A 256 16.30 -0.08 3.68
C CYS A 256 16.81 1.37 3.49
N PRO A 257 17.85 1.59 2.67
CA PRO A 257 18.32 2.92 2.31
C PRO A 257 17.17 3.87 1.89
N GLN A 258 16.98 4.94 2.67
CA GLN A 258 15.86 5.86 2.52
C GLN A 258 15.90 6.59 1.16
N THR A 259 14.72 6.96 0.65
CA THR A 259 14.58 7.67 -0.64
C THR A 259 15.07 9.10 -0.60
N LEU A 260 15.15 9.69 0.59
CA LEU A 260 15.63 11.04 0.82
C LEU A 260 16.79 11.04 1.83
N ILE A 261 17.78 11.89 1.60
CA ILE A 261 18.93 12.14 2.49
C ILE A 261 19.05 13.63 2.75
N TYR A 262 19.50 13.99 3.95
CA TYR A 262 19.69 15.39 4.31
C TYR A 262 21.00 15.93 3.72
N ASN A 263 20.91 16.95 2.87
CA ASN A 263 22.08 17.62 2.32
C ASN A 263 22.47 18.82 3.22
N LYS A 264 23.68 18.74 3.79
CA LYS A 264 24.24 19.74 4.70
C LYS A 264 24.48 21.12 4.07
N GLN A 265 24.55 21.20 2.74
CA GLN A 265 24.82 22.43 2.01
C GLN A 265 23.53 23.18 1.67
N THR A 266 22.48 22.44 1.32
CA THR A 266 21.17 23.01 0.94
C THR A 266 20.19 23.08 2.10
N PHE A 267 20.47 22.40 3.21
CA PHE A 267 19.60 22.32 4.40
C PHE A 267 18.25 21.67 4.11
N GLN A 268 18.19 20.82 3.09
CA GLN A 268 16.98 20.15 2.63
C GLN A 268 17.17 18.63 2.52
N MET A 269 16.04 17.94 2.47
CA MET A 269 15.99 16.53 2.08
C MET A 269 16.06 16.44 0.56
N GLU A 270 17.03 15.69 0.05
CA GLU A 270 17.28 15.47 -1.38
C GLU A 270 17.19 13.99 -1.73
N THR A 271 16.90 13.69 -3.00
CA THR A 271 16.80 12.31 -3.47
C THR A 271 18.11 11.55 -3.25
N ASN A 272 18.02 10.38 -2.61
CA ASN A 272 19.16 9.51 -2.38
C ASN A 272 19.41 8.63 -3.62
N PRO A 273 20.58 8.72 -4.29
CA PRO A 273 20.89 7.88 -5.44
C PRO A 273 21.03 6.39 -5.09
N ASN A 274 21.29 6.06 -3.82
CA ASN A 274 21.40 4.69 -3.32
C ASN A 274 20.09 4.20 -2.66
N ALA A 275 18.97 4.88 -2.89
CA ALA A 275 17.68 4.51 -2.35
C ALA A 275 17.31 3.07 -2.75
N LYS A 276 16.74 2.33 -1.80
CA LYS A 276 16.13 1.03 -2.06
C LYS A 276 14.76 0.97 -1.39
N TYR A 277 13.87 0.21 -2.01
CA TYR A 277 12.51 0.00 -1.55
C TYR A 277 12.41 -1.30 -0.76
N GLN A 278 11.58 -1.27 0.27
CA GLN A 278 11.22 -2.46 1.04
C GLN A 278 10.29 -3.33 0.21
N TYR A 279 10.70 -4.57 -0.07
CA TYR A 279 9.87 -5.57 -0.72
C TYR A 279 9.85 -6.83 0.15
N GLY A 280 8.77 -7.00 0.93
CA GLY A 280 8.72 -8.03 1.96
C GLY A 280 9.82 -7.82 3.01
N SER A 281 10.79 -8.74 3.06
CA SER A 281 11.94 -8.72 3.97
C SER A 281 13.28 -8.41 3.29
N ILE A 282 13.25 -7.92 2.05
CA ILE A 282 14.45 -7.58 1.29
C ILE A 282 14.41 -6.13 0.80
N CYS A 283 15.58 -5.56 0.52
CA CYS A 283 15.71 -4.24 -0.08
C CYS A 283 16.00 -4.37 -1.58
N VAL A 284 15.16 -3.75 -2.42
CA VAL A 284 15.27 -3.78 -3.89
C VAL A 284 15.48 -2.37 -4.45
N SER A 285 16.32 -2.21 -5.46
CA SER A 285 16.52 -0.90 -6.12
C SER A 285 15.31 -0.47 -6.95
N GLN A 286 14.52 -1.43 -7.44
CA GLN A 286 13.29 -1.20 -8.21
C GLN A 286 12.22 -2.19 -7.78
N CYS A 287 10.98 -1.71 -7.63
CA CYS A 287 9.86 -2.61 -7.35
C CYS A 287 9.58 -3.53 -8.56
N PRO A 288 9.14 -4.79 -8.33
CA PRO A 288 8.76 -5.70 -9.41
C PRO A 288 7.63 -5.14 -10.28
N THR A 289 7.50 -5.64 -11.51
CA THR A 289 6.62 -5.11 -12.57
C THR A 289 5.16 -4.91 -12.18
N HIS A 290 4.61 -5.69 -11.24
CA HIS A 290 3.22 -5.60 -10.78
C HIS A 290 3.03 -4.81 -9.47
N PHE A 291 4.10 -4.28 -8.88
CA PHE A 291 4.06 -3.49 -7.66
C PHE A 291 4.15 -1.99 -7.96
N VAL A 292 3.70 -1.19 -7.00
CA VAL A 292 3.70 0.27 -7.02
C VAL A 292 4.51 0.76 -5.82
N VAL A 293 5.29 1.82 -5.99
CA VAL A 293 6.06 2.43 -4.90
C VAL A 293 5.13 3.26 -4.02
N ASP A 294 5.06 2.95 -2.72
CA ASP A 294 4.47 3.84 -1.72
C ASP A 294 5.53 4.26 -0.69
N GLY A 295 5.96 5.53 -0.78
CA GLY A 295 7.03 6.07 0.06
C GLY A 295 8.35 5.32 -0.16
N SER A 296 8.71 4.45 0.78
CA SER A 296 9.93 3.62 0.76
C SER A 296 9.65 2.12 0.58
N SER A 297 8.44 1.74 0.16
CA SER A 297 7.99 0.34 0.13
C SER A 297 7.29 -0.02 -1.18
N CYS A 298 7.38 -1.28 -1.59
CA CYS A 298 6.67 -1.82 -2.74
C CYS A 298 5.34 -2.43 -2.27
N VAL A 299 4.22 -1.86 -2.72
CA VAL A 299 2.86 -2.32 -2.42
C VAL A 299 2.16 -2.83 -3.66
N SER A 300 1.21 -3.75 -3.50
CA SER A 300 0.43 -4.29 -4.64
C SER A 300 -0.63 -3.31 -5.14
N ALA A 301 -1.08 -2.40 -4.28
CA ALA A 301 -2.03 -1.33 -4.59
C ALA A 301 -1.79 -0.14 -3.67
N CYS A 302 -2.10 1.07 -4.15
CA CYS A 302 -1.99 2.27 -3.33
C CYS A 302 -2.99 2.27 -2.16
N PRO A 303 -2.62 2.88 -1.02
CA PRO A 303 -3.55 3.17 0.06
C PRO A 303 -4.80 3.94 -0.40
N PRO A 304 -5.94 3.85 0.31
CA PRO A 304 -7.20 4.48 -0.11
C PRO A 304 -7.15 6.02 -0.27
N ASP A 305 -6.20 6.68 0.38
CA ASP A 305 -5.94 8.12 0.34
C ASP A 305 -4.91 8.53 -0.73
N LYS A 306 -4.41 7.57 -1.51
CA LYS A 306 -3.43 7.78 -2.56
C LYS A 306 -3.91 7.24 -3.91
N MET A 307 -3.37 7.81 -4.98
CA MET A 307 -3.60 7.37 -6.34
C MET A 307 -2.30 6.94 -6.99
N GLU A 308 -2.41 5.97 -7.90
CA GLU A 308 -1.30 5.52 -8.72
C GLU A 308 -1.02 6.55 -9.81
N VAL A 309 0.23 7.03 -9.85
CA VAL A 309 0.74 7.92 -10.88
C VAL A 309 2.01 7.31 -11.47
N GLU A 310 2.25 7.58 -12.75
CA GLU A 310 3.44 7.13 -13.44
C GLU A 310 4.41 8.31 -13.58
N ARG A 311 5.59 8.19 -12.95
CA ARG A 311 6.63 9.21 -12.99
C ARG A 311 7.94 8.57 -13.43
N GLU A 312 8.55 9.10 -14.48
CA GLU A 312 9.84 8.60 -15.01
C GLU A 312 9.84 7.08 -15.31
N GLY A 313 8.67 6.51 -15.67
CA GLY A 313 8.50 5.08 -15.97
C GLY A 313 8.36 4.18 -14.74
N GLN A 314 8.26 4.73 -13.52
CA GLN A 314 7.94 4.00 -12.30
C GLN A 314 6.55 4.36 -11.79
N ARG A 315 5.77 3.35 -11.41
CA ARG A 315 4.43 3.52 -10.81
C ARG A 315 4.60 3.82 -9.33
N GLN A 316 4.06 4.95 -8.88
CA GLN A 316 4.17 5.43 -7.50
C GLN A 316 2.81 5.89 -6.95
N CYS A 317 2.65 5.85 -5.64
CA CYS A 317 1.47 6.29 -4.92
C CYS A 317 1.65 7.73 -4.44
N GLU A 318 0.80 8.63 -4.92
CA GLU A 318 0.76 10.02 -4.49
C GLU A 318 -0.53 10.34 -3.74
N LEU A 319 -0.43 11.22 -2.74
CA LEU A 319 -1.59 11.74 -2.02
C LEU A 319 -2.57 12.39 -3.00
N CYS A 320 -3.84 12.01 -2.89
CA CYS A 320 -4.89 12.59 -3.72
C CYS A 320 -5.06 14.08 -3.40
N SER A 321 -5.16 14.91 -4.44
CA SER A 321 -5.51 16.33 -4.30
C SER A 321 -7.02 16.47 -4.03
N GLY A 322 -7.45 16.13 -2.82
CA GLY A 322 -8.86 16.03 -2.42
C GLY A 322 -9.35 14.58 -2.37
N LEU A 323 -10.55 14.31 -2.90
CA LEU A 323 -11.08 12.95 -2.96
C LEU A 323 -10.31 12.13 -4.00
N CYS A 324 -9.91 10.90 -3.62
CA CYS A 324 -9.21 10.02 -4.54
C CYS A 324 -10.08 9.64 -5.74
N PRO A 325 -9.46 9.46 -6.93
CA PRO A 325 -10.20 9.09 -8.11
C PRO A 325 -10.98 7.78 -7.93
N LYS A 326 -12.30 7.89 -7.80
CA LYS A 326 -13.20 6.74 -7.79
C LYS A 326 -13.87 6.65 -9.15
N VAL A 327 -13.51 5.60 -9.89
CA VAL A 327 -14.13 5.28 -11.18
C VAL A 327 -15.41 4.49 -10.93
N CYS A 328 -16.51 4.98 -11.50
CA CYS A 328 -17.83 4.39 -11.34
C CYS A 328 -18.39 4.07 -12.71
N GLU A 329 -18.97 2.88 -12.85
CA GLU A 329 -19.58 2.47 -14.11
C GLU A 329 -20.89 3.24 -14.32
N GLY A 330 -21.04 3.76 -15.53
CA GLY A 330 -22.23 4.48 -15.97
C GLY A 330 -23.40 3.53 -16.16
N THR A 331 -24.60 4.06 -16.03
CA THR A 331 -25.85 3.33 -16.23
C THR A 331 -26.06 3.06 -17.73
N GLY A 332 -25.47 1.97 -18.24
CA GLY A 332 -25.46 1.63 -19.66
C GLY A 332 -26.81 1.25 -20.29
N ALA A 333 -26.85 1.23 -21.63
CA ALA A 333 -28.03 0.85 -22.43
C ALA A 333 -28.38 -0.65 -22.36
N GLU A 334 -27.45 -1.52 -21.99
CA GLU A 334 -27.70 -2.97 -21.85
C GLU A 334 -28.58 -3.32 -20.65
N HIS A 335 -28.58 -2.49 -19.59
CA HIS A 335 -29.40 -2.72 -18.39
C HIS A 335 -30.56 -1.72 -18.27
N ARG A 336 -30.60 -0.63 -19.06
CA ARG A 336 -31.63 0.44 -19.01
C ARG A 336 -31.92 0.95 -17.59
N GLN A 337 -30.95 0.82 -16.69
CA GLN A 337 -31.11 1.28 -15.32
C GLN A 337 -31.00 2.81 -15.29
N THR A 338 -31.84 3.44 -14.48
CA THR A 338 -31.69 4.86 -14.11
C THR A 338 -30.98 4.89 -12.77
N VAL A 339 -30.27 5.98 -12.49
CA VAL A 339 -29.92 6.28 -11.10
C VAL A 339 -31.21 6.55 -10.33
N ASP A 340 -31.36 5.90 -9.18
CA ASP A 340 -32.49 6.07 -8.26
C ASP A 340 -32.06 5.75 -6.82
N SER A 341 -32.98 5.80 -5.86
CA SER A 341 -32.69 5.56 -4.45
C SER A 341 -32.09 4.18 -4.13
N SER A 342 -32.19 3.19 -5.03
CA SER A 342 -31.65 1.85 -4.81
C SER A 342 -30.15 1.73 -5.14
N ASN A 343 -29.63 2.60 -6.02
CA ASN A 343 -28.24 2.52 -6.49
C ASN A 343 -27.42 3.80 -6.27
N ILE A 344 -28.05 4.88 -5.80
CA ILE A 344 -27.42 6.21 -5.61
C ILE A 344 -26.18 6.16 -4.70
N ASP A 345 -26.16 5.29 -3.68
CA ASP A 345 -25.04 5.17 -2.73
C ASP A 345 -23.75 4.68 -3.40
N SER A 346 -23.86 3.90 -4.47
CA SER A 346 -22.69 3.45 -5.25
C SER A 346 -21.97 4.63 -5.91
N PHE A 347 -22.67 5.76 -6.12
CA PHE A 347 -22.16 6.94 -6.78
C PHE A 347 -21.52 7.98 -5.82
N ILE A 348 -21.59 7.76 -4.51
CA ILE A 348 -20.98 8.66 -3.52
C ILE A 348 -19.46 8.70 -3.75
N ASN A 349 -18.90 9.92 -3.78
CA ASN A 349 -17.48 10.23 -4.03
C ASN A 349 -16.95 9.79 -5.40
N CYS A 350 -17.82 9.48 -6.37
CA CYS A 350 -17.38 9.21 -7.75
C CYS A 350 -16.76 10.46 -8.38
N THR A 351 -15.54 10.33 -8.89
CA THR A 351 -14.85 11.41 -9.60
C THR A 351 -14.91 11.22 -11.11
N LYS A 352 -15.08 9.97 -11.58
CA LYS A 352 -15.12 9.65 -13.00
C LYS A 352 -16.21 8.65 -13.31
N ILE A 353 -17.10 9.00 -14.23
CA ILE A 353 -18.04 8.02 -14.83
C ILE A 353 -17.38 7.39 -16.06
N GLN A 354 -17.17 6.09 -15.99
CA GLN A 354 -16.74 5.23 -17.10
C GLN A 354 -17.96 4.62 -17.78
N GLY A 355 -17.89 4.35 -19.09
CA GLY A 355 -18.99 3.73 -19.83
C GLY A 355 -19.86 4.71 -20.63
N ASN A 356 -21.08 4.29 -20.97
CA ASN A 356 -21.87 4.88 -22.06
C ASN A 356 -22.62 6.17 -21.67
N ILE A 357 -23.38 6.20 -20.57
CA ILE A 357 -24.25 7.33 -20.18
C ILE A 357 -24.49 7.37 -18.66
N LEU A 358 -24.52 8.58 -18.08
CA LEU A 358 -25.12 8.84 -16.76
C LEU A 358 -26.59 9.20 -16.95
N ASN A 359 -27.50 8.28 -16.64
CA ASN A 359 -28.93 8.39 -16.91
C ASN A 359 -29.74 8.55 -15.61
N ILE A 360 -30.36 9.72 -15.45
CA ILE A 360 -31.13 10.11 -14.27
C ILE A 360 -32.54 10.49 -14.73
N GLN A 361 -33.49 9.60 -14.49
CA GLN A 361 -34.92 9.76 -14.82
C GLN A 361 -35.82 9.69 -13.58
N SER A 362 -35.25 9.32 -12.44
CA SER A 362 -35.88 9.28 -11.13
C SER A 362 -34.90 9.87 -10.11
N TRP A 363 -35.39 10.53 -9.08
CA TRP A 363 -34.56 11.12 -8.03
C TRP A 363 -35.29 11.07 -6.69
N PRO A 364 -34.58 10.86 -5.56
CA PRO A 364 -35.17 10.95 -4.23
C PRO A 364 -35.90 12.29 -4.04
N LYS A 365 -37.05 12.27 -3.38
CA LYS A 365 -37.88 13.48 -3.21
C LYS A 365 -37.31 14.44 -2.18
N GLU A 366 -36.43 13.94 -1.32
CA GLU A 366 -35.75 14.65 -0.25
C GLU A 366 -34.57 15.49 -0.77
N LEU A 367 -34.10 15.21 -1.99
CA LEU A 367 -32.94 15.87 -2.60
C LEU A 367 -33.39 16.85 -3.70
N ASN A 368 -32.87 18.08 -3.62
CA ASN A 368 -33.22 19.18 -4.51
C ASN A 368 -32.15 19.47 -5.58
N ASP A 369 -31.07 18.68 -5.60
CA ASP A 369 -29.96 18.77 -6.56
C ASP A 369 -29.29 17.40 -6.76
N LEU A 370 -28.25 17.35 -7.59
CA LEU A 370 -27.45 16.14 -7.85
C LEU A 370 -26.16 16.13 -7.02
N SER A 371 -26.17 16.66 -5.79
CA SER A 371 -24.99 16.80 -4.90
C SER A 371 -24.25 15.50 -4.60
N VAL A 372 -24.87 14.33 -4.78
CA VAL A 372 -24.19 13.02 -4.76
C VAL A 372 -23.03 12.96 -5.76
N PHE A 373 -23.17 13.67 -6.88
CA PHE A 373 -22.15 13.83 -7.92
C PHE A 373 -21.33 15.11 -7.78
N SER A 374 -21.32 15.76 -6.60
CA SER A 374 -20.58 17.01 -6.39
C SER A 374 -19.06 16.87 -6.57
N SER A 375 -18.52 15.65 -6.46
CA SER A 375 -17.11 15.31 -6.65
C SER A 375 -16.78 14.85 -8.09
N LEU A 376 -17.79 14.75 -8.96
CA LEU A 376 -17.63 14.23 -10.31
C LEU A 376 -16.87 15.24 -11.18
N THR A 377 -15.67 14.87 -11.65
CA THR A 377 -14.83 15.73 -12.50
C THR A 377 -14.99 15.41 -13.98
N THR A 378 -15.21 14.15 -14.32
CA THR A 378 -15.14 13.66 -15.71
C THR A 378 -16.24 12.66 -16.04
N ILE A 379 -16.93 12.90 -17.16
CA ILE A 379 -17.83 11.93 -17.79
C ILE A 379 -17.19 11.48 -19.11
N GLN A 380 -16.77 10.20 -19.22
CA GLN A 380 -16.13 9.72 -20.45
C GLN A 380 -17.09 9.66 -21.64
N GLY A 381 -18.30 9.15 -21.42
CA GLY A 381 -19.40 9.20 -22.38
C GLY A 381 -19.16 8.50 -23.72
N ARG A 382 -19.36 7.18 -23.79
CA ARG A 382 -19.19 6.40 -25.03
C ARG A 382 -20.45 6.31 -25.92
N SER A 383 -21.53 7.03 -25.58
CA SER A 383 -22.83 6.97 -26.28
C SER A 383 -23.23 8.30 -26.93
N ARG A 384 -24.38 8.33 -27.64
CA ARG A 384 -24.94 9.53 -28.28
C ARG A 384 -25.18 10.66 -27.27
N PHE A 385 -25.71 10.31 -26.10
CA PHE A 385 -25.81 11.17 -24.93
C PHE A 385 -24.98 10.57 -23.80
N SER A 386 -24.19 11.40 -23.12
CA SER A 386 -23.30 10.98 -22.03
C SER A 386 -23.81 11.42 -20.66
N LEU A 387 -24.65 12.46 -20.62
CA LEU A 387 -25.41 12.89 -19.45
C LEU A 387 -26.88 13.05 -19.85
N MET A 388 -27.78 12.38 -19.13
CA MET A 388 -29.23 12.46 -19.31
C MET A 388 -29.91 12.72 -17.98
N VAL A 389 -30.60 13.86 -17.86
CA VAL A 389 -31.38 14.26 -16.68
C VAL A 389 -32.76 14.69 -17.13
N MET A 390 -33.78 13.88 -16.89
CA MET A 390 -35.12 14.18 -17.41
C MET A 390 -36.26 13.77 -16.51
N ARG A 391 -37.36 14.55 -16.59
CA ARG A 391 -38.61 14.29 -15.87
C ARG A 391 -38.48 14.31 -14.34
N ILE A 392 -37.53 15.08 -13.81
CA ILE A 392 -37.31 15.21 -12.37
C ILE A 392 -37.88 16.55 -11.92
N SER A 393 -39.01 16.52 -11.22
CA SER A 393 -39.67 17.74 -10.74
C SER A 393 -39.14 18.25 -9.39
N THR A 394 -38.35 17.45 -8.67
CA THR A 394 -37.83 17.81 -7.34
C THR A 394 -36.57 18.67 -7.41
N ILE A 395 -35.75 18.50 -8.45
CA ILE A 395 -34.49 19.23 -8.58
C ILE A 395 -34.71 20.69 -8.99
N THR A 396 -33.97 21.57 -8.33
CA THR A 396 -33.96 23.03 -8.56
C THR A 396 -32.63 23.51 -9.13
N SER A 397 -31.55 22.75 -8.91
CA SER A 397 -30.21 22.99 -9.46
C SER A 397 -29.53 21.65 -9.78
N LEU A 398 -28.42 21.69 -10.52
CA LEU A 398 -27.67 20.47 -10.86
C LEU A 398 -26.63 20.12 -9.79
N GLY A 399 -25.94 21.11 -9.20
CA GLY A 399 -24.98 20.85 -8.13
C GLY A 399 -23.68 20.13 -8.55
N LEU A 400 -23.36 20.08 -9.85
CA LEU A 400 -22.20 19.37 -10.41
C LEU A 400 -20.90 20.21 -10.30
N ARG A 401 -20.61 20.75 -9.09
CA ARG A 401 -19.56 21.77 -8.87
C ARG A 401 -18.15 21.38 -9.31
N SER A 402 -17.80 20.09 -9.29
CA SER A 402 -16.48 19.61 -9.70
C SER A 402 -16.38 19.24 -11.18
N LEU A 403 -17.47 19.28 -11.94
CA LEU A 403 -17.46 18.83 -13.33
C LEU A 403 -16.62 19.77 -14.17
N ARG A 404 -15.63 19.22 -14.88
CA ARG A 404 -14.72 19.96 -15.77
C ARG A 404 -14.70 19.39 -17.18
N GLU A 405 -15.03 18.12 -17.35
CA GLU A 405 -14.90 17.44 -18.63
C GLU A 405 -16.03 16.47 -18.94
N ILE A 406 -16.52 16.53 -20.18
CA ILE A 406 -17.32 15.51 -20.85
C ILE A 406 -16.54 15.09 -22.11
N SER A 407 -15.90 13.92 -22.05
CA SER A 407 -14.93 13.51 -23.08
C SER A 407 -15.61 13.16 -24.40
N ASP A 408 -16.73 12.43 -24.37
CA ASP A 408 -17.54 12.11 -25.54
C ASP A 408 -19.06 12.05 -25.21
N GLY A 409 -19.92 12.07 -26.22
CA GLY A 409 -21.38 12.18 -26.10
C GLY A 409 -21.94 13.61 -25.89
N SER A 410 -23.25 13.79 -26.12
CA SER A 410 -23.98 15.07 -25.92
C SER A 410 -24.73 15.10 -24.58
N VAL A 411 -25.23 16.27 -24.17
CA VAL A 411 -26.01 16.44 -22.93
C VAL A 411 -27.51 16.51 -23.24
N TYR A 412 -28.32 15.77 -22.47
CA TYR A 412 -29.78 15.79 -22.52
C TYR A 412 -30.35 16.18 -21.14
N ILE A 413 -30.88 17.40 -21.01
CA ILE A 413 -31.53 17.88 -19.80
C ILE A 413 -32.89 18.44 -20.20
N SER A 414 -33.97 17.70 -19.94
CA SER A 414 -35.30 18.09 -20.41
C SER A 414 -36.43 17.66 -19.48
N GLN A 415 -37.53 18.42 -19.48
CA GLN A 415 -38.73 18.13 -18.68
C GLN A 415 -38.50 18.19 -17.16
N ASN A 416 -37.55 19.02 -16.70
CA ASN A 416 -37.31 19.25 -15.28
C ASN A 416 -37.96 20.60 -14.89
N ALA A 417 -39.22 20.55 -14.48
CA ALA A 417 -40.09 21.73 -14.37
C ALA A 417 -39.60 22.81 -13.40
N ASN A 418 -38.80 22.44 -12.39
CA ASN A 418 -38.29 23.35 -11.36
C ASN A 418 -36.80 23.70 -11.51
N LEU A 419 -36.11 23.15 -12.51
CA LEU A 419 -34.66 23.28 -12.67
C LEU A 419 -34.23 24.66 -13.20
N CYS A 420 -33.51 25.43 -12.38
CA CYS A 420 -32.82 26.67 -12.74
C CYS A 420 -31.31 26.44 -12.90
N TYR A 421 -30.54 27.52 -13.13
CA TYR A 421 -29.06 27.55 -13.23
C TYR A 421 -28.43 26.85 -14.45
N HIS A 422 -29.10 25.87 -15.06
CA HIS A 422 -28.62 25.13 -16.24
C HIS A 422 -28.24 26.02 -17.44
N HIS A 423 -28.84 27.21 -17.54
CA HIS A 423 -28.58 28.23 -18.57
C HIS A 423 -27.33 29.08 -18.29
N THR A 424 -26.81 29.09 -17.06
CA THR A 424 -25.60 29.86 -16.70
C THR A 424 -24.32 29.15 -17.12
N VAL A 425 -24.39 27.83 -17.27
CA VAL A 425 -23.24 26.98 -17.60
C VAL A 425 -22.97 27.05 -19.10
N ASN A 426 -21.75 27.43 -19.47
CA ASN A 426 -21.28 27.30 -20.84
C ASN A 426 -20.86 25.85 -21.15
N TRP A 427 -21.83 25.01 -21.50
CA TRP A 427 -21.62 23.59 -21.79
C TRP A 427 -20.56 23.33 -22.87
N THR A 428 -20.35 24.27 -23.80
CA THR A 428 -19.36 24.08 -24.89
C THR A 428 -17.92 23.93 -24.36
N GLN A 429 -17.61 24.54 -23.22
CA GLN A 429 -16.28 24.49 -22.60
C GLN A 429 -15.99 23.16 -21.88
N LEU A 430 -17.04 22.37 -21.59
CA LEU A 430 -16.88 21.08 -20.91
C LEU A 430 -16.54 19.95 -21.89
N PHE A 431 -16.81 20.10 -23.18
CA PHE A 431 -16.57 19.04 -24.16
C PHE A 431 -15.11 19.01 -24.62
N ARG A 432 -14.53 17.80 -24.69
CA ARG A 432 -13.27 17.59 -25.42
C ARG A 432 -13.51 17.00 -26.81
N GLY A 433 -12.65 17.38 -27.76
CA GLY A 433 -12.67 16.89 -29.15
C GLY A 433 -13.44 17.78 -30.14
N ARG A 434 -13.30 17.48 -31.44
CA ARG A 434 -13.83 18.30 -32.56
C ARG A 434 -15.22 17.86 -33.08
N ARG A 435 -15.92 16.96 -32.39
CA ARG A 435 -17.24 16.48 -32.84
C ARG A 435 -18.33 17.53 -32.58
N VAL A 436 -19.20 17.75 -33.56
CA VAL A 436 -20.40 18.57 -33.39
C VAL A 436 -21.33 17.90 -32.36
N ARG A 437 -21.62 18.60 -31.27
CA ARG A 437 -22.51 18.13 -30.19
C ARG A 437 -23.90 18.72 -30.38
N VAL A 438 -24.93 17.92 -30.13
CA VAL A 438 -26.33 18.37 -30.17
C VAL A 438 -26.91 18.22 -28.78
N ASN A 439 -26.79 19.29 -27.99
CA ASN A 439 -27.34 19.32 -26.63
C ASN A 439 -28.83 19.61 -26.67
N ILE A 440 -29.60 18.94 -25.80
CA ILE A 440 -31.04 19.15 -25.65
C ILE A 440 -31.28 19.66 -24.23
N LEU A 441 -31.56 20.95 -24.10
CA LEU A 441 -31.73 21.65 -22.81
C LEU A 441 -33.12 22.31 -22.67
N ASN A 442 -34.17 21.68 -23.21
CA ASN A 442 -35.51 22.28 -23.36
C ASN A 442 -36.53 21.79 -22.31
N ASN A 443 -37.71 22.43 -22.23
CA ASN A 443 -38.78 22.05 -21.30
C ASN A 443 -38.36 22.00 -19.81
N ASN A 444 -37.36 22.80 -19.44
CA ASN A 444 -37.00 23.08 -18.05
C ASN A 444 -37.63 24.42 -17.64
N ARG A 445 -37.42 24.85 -16.38
CA ARG A 445 -37.94 26.14 -15.91
C ARG A 445 -37.39 27.30 -16.77
N PRO A 446 -38.25 28.15 -17.35
CA PRO A 446 -37.80 29.29 -18.15
C PRO A 446 -36.96 30.29 -17.35
N LEU A 447 -35.97 30.91 -17.98
CA LEU A 447 -35.07 31.89 -17.35
C LEU A 447 -35.83 33.03 -16.65
N ALA A 448 -36.89 33.55 -17.27
CA ALA A 448 -37.70 34.63 -16.69
C ALA A 448 -38.38 34.23 -15.37
N ASP A 449 -38.70 32.94 -15.21
CA ASP A 449 -39.37 32.40 -14.03
C ASP A 449 -38.40 31.93 -12.95
N CYS A 450 -37.08 32.01 -13.20
CA CYS A 450 -36.02 31.72 -12.23
C CYS A 450 -35.66 32.95 -11.37
N ALA A 451 -36.57 33.92 -11.20
CA ALA A 451 -36.34 35.12 -10.41
C ALA A 451 -35.87 34.79 -8.98
N GLY A 452 -34.74 35.38 -8.57
CA GLY A 452 -34.07 35.12 -7.28
C GLY A 452 -33.13 33.91 -7.28
N ASN A 453 -33.20 33.02 -8.27
CA ASN A 453 -32.27 31.92 -8.47
C ASN A 453 -31.12 32.33 -9.40
N VAL A 454 -30.23 33.17 -8.88
CA VAL A 454 -29.06 33.70 -9.59
C VAL A 454 -27.77 33.22 -8.93
N CYS A 455 -26.67 33.24 -9.67
CA CYS A 455 -25.37 32.88 -9.12
C CYS A 455 -24.97 33.81 -7.97
N ASP A 456 -24.17 33.28 -7.05
CA ASP A 456 -23.65 34.04 -5.92
C ASP A 456 -22.85 35.27 -6.41
N PRO A 457 -22.92 36.42 -5.71
CA PRO A 457 -22.15 37.61 -6.09
C PRO A 457 -20.63 37.40 -6.19
N LEU A 458 -20.08 36.38 -5.52
CA LEU A 458 -18.67 36.00 -5.57
C LEU A 458 -18.31 35.15 -6.80
N CYS A 459 -19.29 34.67 -7.56
CA CYS A 459 -19.05 33.99 -8.82
C CYS A 459 -18.63 34.99 -9.91
N SER A 460 -17.73 34.56 -10.79
CA SER A 460 -17.43 35.29 -12.02
C SER A 460 -18.59 35.20 -13.01
N ASP A 461 -18.45 35.87 -14.16
CA ASP A 461 -19.40 35.80 -15.27
C ASP A 461 -19.43 34.43 -15.98
N SER A 462 -18.62 33.46 -15.52
CA SER A 462 -18.58 32.10 -16.07
C SER A 462 -19.81 31.26 -15.71
N GLY A 463 -20.61 31.68 -14.73
CA GLY A 463 -21.84 30.99 -14.28
C GLY A 463 -21.65 30.09 -13.06
N CYS A 464 -22.67 29.29 -12.74
CA CYS A 464 -22.70 28.44 -11.55
C CYS A 464 -23.59 27.20 -11.71
N TRP A 465 -23.38 26.18 -10.87
CA TRP A 465 -24.15 24.93 -10.87
C TRP A 465 -25.40 24.97 -9.97
N GLY A 466 -25.55 26.03 -9.18
CA GLY A 466 -26.59 26.19 -8.17
C GLY A 466 -26.34 27.44 -7.31
N PRO A 467 -27.09 27.62 -6.22
CA PRO A 467 -26.92 28.74 -5.30
C PRO A 467 -25.68 28.58 -4.42
N GLY A 468 -25.09 29.70 -4.01
CA GLY A 468 -23.98 29.74 -3.05
C GLY A 468 -22.58 29.81 -3.69
N PRO A 469 -21.57 30.25 -2.92
CA PRO A 469 -20.23 30.54 -3.42
C PRO A 469 -19.39 29.30 -3.74
N ASP A 470 -19.83 28.09 -3.37
CA ASP A 470 -19.18 26.81 -3.69
C ASP A 470 -19.68 26.19 -5.01
N GLN A 471 -20.69 26.80 -5.64
CA GLN A 471 -21.28 26.34 -6.90
C GLN A 471 -20.75 27.10 -8.12
N CYS A 472 -19.89 28.10 -7.92
CA CYS A 472 -19.34 28.90 -9.01
C CYS A 472 -18.47 28.05 -9.96
N LEU A 473 -18.57 28.31 -11.27
CA LEU A 473 -17.66 27.73 -12.25
C LEU A 473 -16.23 28.29 -12.10
N SER A 474 -16.14 29.57 -11.74
CA SER A 474 -14.90 30.23 -11.30
C SER A 474 -15.21 31.41 -10.39
N CYS A 475 -14.27 31.73 -9.49
CA CYS A 475 -14.42 32.81 -8.54
C CYS A 475 -14.05 34.16 -9.15
N ARG A 476 -14.70 35.23 -8.68
CA ARG A 476 -14.39 36.59 -9.10
C ARG A 476 -13.07 37.09 -8.52
N ASP A 477 -12.88 36.90 -7.21
CA ASP A 477 -11.70 37.42 -6.48
C ASP A 477 -10.78 36.28 -6.06
N TYR A 478 -11.17 35.50 -5.05
CA TYR A 478 -10.35 34.42 -4.50
C TYR A 478 -11.14 33.13 -4.30
N SER A 479 -10.43 32.01 -4.21
CA SER A 479 -11.00 30.70 -3.87
C SER A 479 -10.30 30.08 -2.68
N ARG A 480 -11.07 29.62 -1.69
CA ARG A 480 -10.61 28.80 -0.58
C ARG A 480 -11.27 27.43 -0.69
N ASP A 481 -10.48 26.40 -0.95
CA ASP A 481 -10.93 25.01 -1.08
C ASP A 481 -12.14 24.81 -2.01
N GLY A 482 -12.16 25.53 -3.14
CA GLY A 482 -13.24 25.46 -4.13
C GLY A 482 -14.44 26.34 -3.82
N THR A 483 -14.45 27.07 -2.71
CA THR A 483 -15.48 28.06 -2.36
C THR A 483 -14.97 29.47 -2.64
N CYS A 484 -15.77 30.29 -3.31
CA CYS A 484 -15.40 31.67 -3.60
C CYS A 484 -15.48 32.56 -2.37
N VAL A 485 -14.48 33.42 -2.19
CA VAL A 485 -14.34 34.31 -1.03
C VAL A 485 -13.84 35.68 -1.48
N GLY A 486 -14.28 36.74 -0.79
CA GLY A 486 -13.87 38.11 -1.14
C GLY A 486 -12.42 38.46 -0.78
N SER A 487 -11.80 37.71 0.15
CA SER A 487 -10.38 37.88 0.52
C SER A 487 -9.81 36.64 1.19
N CYS A 488 -8.51 36.40 1.01
CA CYS A 488 -7.76 35.46 1.82
C CYS A 488 -7.38 36.05 3.20
N SER A 489 -6.92 35.21 4.12
CA SER A 489 -6.50 35.54 5.49
C SER A 489 -5.11 36.19 5.55
N PHE A 490 -4.91 37.29 4.82
CA PHE A 490 -3.63 37.97 4.69
C PHE A 490 -3.17 38.66 6.00
N TYR A 491 -4.06 39.43 6.63
CA TYR A 491 -3.74 40.30 7.79
C TYR A 491 -4.45 39.91 9.10
N THR A 492 -5.53 39.14 8.99
CA THR A 492 -6.28 38.55 10.10
C THR A 492 -6.78 37.15 9.71
N GLY A 493 -7.14 36.33 10.69
CA GLY A 493 -7.63 34.96 10.47
C GLY A 493 -6.57 33.89 10.74
N TYR A 494 -7.04 32.64 10.82
CA TYR A 494 -6.21 31.45 10.99
C TYR A 494 -6.80 30.29 10.16
N PRO A 495 -5.98 29.52 9.41
CA PRO A 495 -4.55 29.74 9.17
C PRO A 495 -4.26 31.04 8.40
N ARG A 496 -3.02 31.50 8.44
CA ARG A 496 -2.57 32.61 7.60
C ARG A 496 -2.44 32.14 6.17
N GLU A 497 -2.80 33.01 5.23
CA GLU A 497 -2.84 32.66 3.82
C GLU A 497 -2.11 33.71 2.98
N PHE A 498 -1.59 33.25 1.84
CA PHE A 498 -1.21 34.10 0.72
C PHE A 498 -2.06 33.74 -0.50
N ALA A 499 -2.07 34.59 -1.52
CA ALA A 499 -2.77 34.33 -2.77
C ALA A 499 -1.81 33.70 -3.77
N GLY A 500 -2.12 32.49 -4.21
CA GLY A 500 -1.42 31.85 -5.33
C GLY A 500 -1.69 32.57 -6.66
N PRO A 501 -1.00 32.18 -7.74
CA PRO A 501 -1.09 32.84 -9.05
C PRO A 501 -2.53 32.86 -9.62
N ASP A 502 -3.34 31.84 -9.32
CA ASP A 502 -4.72 31.72 -9.79
C ASP A 502 -5.76 32.33 -8.83
N GLY A 503 -5.34 33.14 -7.84
CA GLY A 503 -6.24 33.67 -6.81
C GLY A 503 -6.70 32.62 -5.78
N LYS A 504 -6.07 31.44 -5.74
CA LYS A 504 -6.31 30.44 -4.71
C LYS A 504 -5.68 30.88 -3.39
N CYS A 505 -6.46 30.90 -2.31
CA CYS A 505 -5.95 31.09 -0.96
C CYS A 505 -5.19 29.83 -0.54
N VAL A 506 -3.90 29.99 -0.28
CA VAL A 506 -3.03 28.89 0.15
C VAL A 506 -2.48 29.23 1.53
N ALA A 507 -2.55 28.27 2.45
CA ALA A 507 -2.04 28.44 3.79
C ALA A 507 -0.51 28.63 3.79
N CYS A 508 -0.02 29.53 4.64
CA CYS A 508 1.39 29.63 4.98
C CYS A 508 1.88 28.33 5.62
N HIS A 509 3.19 28.08 5.54
CA HIS A 509 3.81 26.97 6.27
C HIS A 509 3.48 27.04 7.78
N PRO A 510 3.19 25.92 8.47
CA PRO A 510 2.83 25.92 9.89
C PRO A 510 3.88 26.57 10.81
N GLU A 511 5.15 26.54 10.41
CA GLU A 511 6.27 27.15 11.14
C GLU A 511 6.42 28.66 10.90
N CYS A 512 5.55 29.29 10.08
CA CYS A 512 5.56 30.73 9.88
C CYS A 512 4.89 31.44 11.08
N LYS A 513 5.61 32.40 11.66
CA LYS A 513 5.11 33.21 12.77
C LYS A 513 3.99 34.15 12.32
N LEU A 514 2.91 34.19 13.11
CA LEU A 514 1.82 35.16 12.92
C LEU A 514 2.35 36.59 13.05
N GLN A 515 2.15 37.41 12.02
CA GLN A 515 2.51 38.82 12.01
C GLN A 515 1.25 39.67 12.27
N GLN A 516 1.35 40.71 13.11
CA GLN A 516 0.25 41.64 13.34
C GLN A 516 0.26 42.73 12.28
N GLY A 517 -0.86 42.90 11.55
CA GLY A 517 -1.02 43.94 10.53
C GLY A 517 -0.13 43.81 9.29
N LYS A 518 0.59 42.69 9.14
CA LYS A 518 1.45 42.36 8.00
C LYS A 518 1.18 40.93 7.54
N VAL A 519 1.61 40.60 6.33
CA VAL A 519 1.58 39.22 5.83
C VAL A 519 2.53 38.33 6.63
N SER A 520 2.20 37.05 6.77
CA SER A 520 3.01 36.07 7.52
C SER A 520 3.95 35.24 6.65
N CYS A 521 3.63 35.11 5.36
CA CYS A 521 4.42 34.39 4.38
C CYS A 521 4.25 35.05 3.01
N THR A 522 5.17 34.76 2.10
CA THR A 522 5.08 35.12 0.68
C THR A 522 4.81 33.92 -0.22
N GLY A 523 4.83 32.71 0.34
CA GLY A 523 4.48 31.48 -0.35
C GLY A 523 4.29 30.30 0.62
N GLN A 524 4.27 29.09 0.07
CA GLN A 524 3.92 27.86 0.81
C GLN A 524 5.11 27.25 1.57
N GLY A 525 6.35 27.55 1.14
CA GLY A 525 7.56 26.97 1.70
C GLY A 525 7.89 27.46 3.11
N ALA A 526 8.62 26.64 3.86
CA ALA A 526 9.14 27.01 5.18
C ALA A 526 10.20 28.12 5.14
N ASP A 527 10.81 28.35 3.98
CA ASP A 527 11.73 29.42 3.64
C ASP A 527 11.04 30.71 3.21
N GLU A 528 9.75 30.65 2.89
CA GLU A 528 8.95 31.80 2.46
C GLU A 528 8.19 32.47 3.63
N CYS A 529 8.54 32.09 4.86
CA CYS A 529 8.05 32.75 6.07
C CYS A 529 8.71 34.11 6.27
N VAL A 530 7.93 35.11 6.69
CA VAL A 530 8.48 36.42 7.09
C VAL A 530 9.33 36.31 8.36
N ALA A 531 8.94 35.41 9.27
CA ALA A 531 9.71 35.04 10.45
C ALA A 531 9.31 33.64 10.94
N CYS A 532 10.24 32.91 11.58
CA CYS A 532 9.97 31.59 12.12
C CYS A 532 9.26 31.65 13.47
N ALA A 533 8.33 30.72 13.69
CA ALA A 533 7.61 30.57 14.96
C ALA A 533 8.51 29.97 16.05
N ASN A 534 9.29 28.95 15.69
CA ASN A 534 10.11 28.15 16.62
C ASN A 534 11.62 28.32 16.33
N LEU A 535 12.16 27.50 15.44
CA LEU A 535 13.59 27.43 15.12
C LEU A 535 13.83 27.68 13.63
N ARG A 536 15.10 27.89 13.28
CA ARG A 536 15.54 28.09 11.90
C ARG A 536 16.76 27.22 11.58
N ASP A 537 16.70 26.47 10.49
CA ASP A 537 17.85 25.72 9.97
C ASP A 537 18.16 26.19 8.54
N GLY A 538 19.30 26.87 8.38
CA GLY A 538 19.59 27.59 7.14
C GLY A 538 18.49 28.61 6.82
N PRO A 539 17.88 28.58 5.61
CA PRO A 539 16.79 29.49 5.27
C PRO A 539 15.41 29.01 5.77
N TYR A 540 15.25 27.77 6.22
CA TYR A 540 13.94 27.16 6.52
C TYR A 540 13.52 27.29 7.99
N CYS A 541 12.26 27.59 8.23
CA CYS A 541 11.65 27.55 9.56
C CYS A 541 11.25 26.12 9.97
N MET A 542 11.63 25.68 11.16
CA MET A 542 11.40 24.31 11.64
C MET A 542 10.91 24.27 13.08
N SER A 543 10.18 23.21 13.43
CA SER A 543 9.71 22.95 14.80
C SER A 543 10.82 22.44 15.72
N SER A 544 11.76 21.68 15.20
CA SER A 544 12.95 21.15 15.89
C SER A 544 14.18 21.17 14.98
N CYS A 545 15.38 21.21 15.56
CA CYS A 545 16.60 21.02 14.79
C CYS A 545 16.73 19.56 14.34
N PRO A 546 17.42 19.27 13.21
CA PRO A 546 17.61 17.90 12.73
C PRO A 546 18.34 17.03 13.75
N THR A 547 17.71 15.95 14.16
CA THR A 547 18.26 14.98 15.14
C THR A 547 18.16 13.57 14.58
N GLY A 548 19.30 12.97 14.28
CA GLY A 548 19.35 11.59 13.79
C GLY A 548 18.96 11.44 12.31
N VAL A 549 19.15 12.47 11.48
CA VAL A 549 18.80 12.41 10.04
C VAL A 549 19.95 11.82 9.21
N ASN A 550 19.63 10.96 8.25
CA ASN A 550 20.62 10.28 7.41
C ASN A 550 21.18 11.23 6.34
N ASP A 551 22.50 11.28 6.17
CA ASP A 551 23.19 12.10 5.18
C ASP A 551 23.66 11.35 3.93
N GLY A 552 23.25 10.08 3.80
CA GLY A 552 23.67 9.19 2.71
C GLY A 552 25.06 8.57 2.91
N GLN A 553 25.78 8.94 3.98
CA GLN A 553 26.99 8.27 4.44
C GLN A 553 26.68 7.41 5.68
N LYS A 554 27.70 6.79 6.30
CA LYS A 554 27.51 5.95 7.50
C LYS A 554 27.15 6.72 8.78
N GLY A 555 26.82 8.01 8.69
CA GLY A 555 26.61 8.89 9.85
C GLY A 555 25.21 9.47 9.91
N LEU A 556 24.73 9.71 11.14
CA LEU A 556 23.54 10.50 11.38
C LEU A 556 23.95 11.96 11.66
N ILE A 557 23.12 12.91 11.22
CA ILE A 557 23.30 14.33 11.52
C ILE A 557 22.52 14.69 12.77
N PHE A 558 23.20 15.39 13.66
CA PHE A 558 22.62 16.02 14.83
C PHE A 558 22.95 17.51 14.82
N LYS A 559 21.93 18.33 15.09
CA LYS A 559 22.04 19.77 15.28
C LYS A 559 21.33 20.19 16.56
N TYR A 560 21.78 21.28 17.15
CA TYR A 560 21.19 21.86 18.37
C TYR A 560 20.86 23.35 18.15
N PRO A 561 19.85 23.90 18.85
CA PRO A 561 19.51 25.31 18.73
C PRO A 561 20.48 26.17 19.54
N ASN A 562 20.94 27.27 18.94
CA ASN A 562 21.70 28.30 19.64
C ASN A 562 20.77 29.32 20.35
N ARG A 563 21.34 30.36 20.95
CA ARG A 563 20.58 31.39 21.71
C ARG A 563 19.64 32.23 20.84
N GLU A 564 19.86 32.26 19.53
CA GLU A 564 19.05 32.99 18.55
C GLU A 564 18.03 32.05 17.85
N SER A 565 17.85 30.83 18.36
CA SER A 565 16.97 29.80 17.77
C SER A 565 17.42 29.31 16.38
N HIS A 566 18.70 29.43 16.04
CA HIS A 566 19.28 28.85 14.83
C HIS A 566 19.89 27.47 15.12
N CYS A 567 19.73 26.54 14.19
CA CYS A 567 20.27 25.18 14.30
C CYS A 567 21.74 25.10 13.86
N GLU A 568 22.60 24.66 14.78
CA GLU A 568 24.03 24.49 14.55
C GLU A 568 24.44 23.00 14.65
N PRO A 569 25.44 22.54 13.88
CA PRO A 569 25.88 21.15 13.91
C PRO A 569 26.50 20.77 15.26
N CYS A 570 26.13 19.59 15.77
CA CYS A 570 26.81 18.98 16.90
C CYS A 570 28.26 18.62 16.56
N HIS A 571 29.07 18.44 17.60
CA HIS A 571 30.44 17.93 17.42
C HIS A 571 30.39 16.50 16.85
N HIS A 572 31.35 16.14 15.99
CA HIS A 572 31.36 14.85 15.26
C HIS A 572 31.41 13.60 16.16
N THR A 573 31.77 13.75 17.44
CA THR A 573 31.76 12.67 18.43
C THR A 573 30.39 12.44 19.09
N CYS A 574 29.44 13.36 18.92
CA CYS A 574 28.09 13.27 19.47
C CYS A 574 27.22 12.41 18.56
N THR A 575 27.39 11.09 18.63
CA THR A 575 26.66 10.12 17.79
C THR A 575 25.21 9.89 18.22
N GLN A 576 24.74 10.56 19.28
CA GLN A 576 23.39 10.42 19.85
C GLN A 576 22.66 11.76 20.06
N GLY A 577 23.21 12.88 19.58
CA GLY A 577 22.67 14.23 19.83
C GLY A 577 23.51 15.01 20.81
#